data_AF-A0A378IKU0-F1
#
_entry.id   AF-A0A378IKU0-F1
#
_cell.length_a   1.000
_cell.length_b   1.000
_cell.length_c   1.000
_cell.angle_alpha   90.00
_cell.angle_beta   90.00
_cell.angle_gamma   90.00
#
_symmetry.space_group_name_H-M   'P 1'
#
loop_
_entity.id
_entity.type
_entity.pdbx_description
1 polymer ?
#
loop_
_entity_poly.entity_id
_entity_poly.type
_entity_poly.pdbx_seq_one_letter_code
_entity_poly.pdbx_strand_id
1 'polypeptide(L)'
;MWYTDILQYQAKKVCRSNKKMAEQFITHLINLIETQWDYEFELMAVLGFIKDLYLFAENNQYRDVSLSEFSRVCMGLLILHVKYADDYVVRVSDFIPLCKDEVIFTAMDIQNEVNELISGIYTETPLKDTDQLSRDFQKLFVSLPNKFFLKILLGIENEVFWNLDHNVSVNVDQLILVFRMLIAEASDPHQFVSQLLFFLEALEKKDEKFDEFIFELRKNEEDLLPLVIHEICLQLEEYLKKTKSHFNIHFFCCLASTYGHGRDVTEIVEKIKQKELKDVDSILEKLYGIEIISPKDKLIDTIQFLESKYRTHICQI
;
A
#
# COMPACT_ATOMS: atom_id res chain seq x y z
N MET A 1 -2.30 -3.16 2.65
CA MET A 1 -1.17 -4.08 2.34
C MET A 1 0.11 -3.28 2.18
N TRP A 2 1.29 -3.90 2.26
CA TRP A 2 2.57 -3.23 2.00
C TRP A 2 2.63 -2.54 0.63
N TYR A 3 2.10 -3.20 -0.40
CA TYR A 3 2.08 -2.65 -1.75
C TYR A 3 1.09 -1.48 -1.90
N THR A 4 0.08 -1.36 -1.02
CA THR A 4 -0.83 -0.21 -1.03
C THR A 4 -0.04 1.08 -0.80
N ASP A 5 0.87 1.09 0.18
CA ASP A 5 1.67 2.27 0.53
C ASP A 5 2.62 2.67 -0.62
N ILE A 6 3.17 1.68 -1.32
CA ILE A 6 3.98 1.89 -2.53
C ILE A 6 3.16 2.55 -3.63
N LEU A 7 2.01 1.97 -3.95
CA LEU A 7 1.15 2.48 -5.01
C LEU A 7 0.62 3.88 -4.66
N GLN A 8 0.31 4.15 -3.39
CA GLN A 8 -0.05 5.48 -2.90
C GLN A 8 1.11 6.48 -3.06
N TYR A 9 2.34 6.08 -2.74
CA TYR A 9 3.51 6.91 -2.93
C TYR A 9 3.71 7.25 -4.42
N GLN A 10 3.60 6.27 -5.31
CA GLN A 10 3.65 6.50 -6.76
C GLN A 10 2.51 7.42 -7.23
N ALA A 11 1.29 7.22 -6.71
CA ALA A 11 0.14 8.08 -7.01
C ALA A 11 0.40 9.55 -6.68
N LYS A 12 1.01 9.82 -5.51
CA LYS A 12 1.38 11.18 -5.08
C LYS A 12 2.50 11.79 -5.93
N LYS A 13 3.42 10.97 -6.43
CA LYS A 13 4.53 11.39 -7.30
C LYS A 13 4.01 11.83 -8.67
N VAL A 14 3.04 11.09 -9.20
CA VAL A 14 2.40 11.28 -10.51
C VAL A 14 1.37 12.42 -10.53
N CYS A 15 0.43 12.41 -9.57
CA CYS A 15 -0.66 13.39 -9.48
C CYS A 15 -0.32 14.51 -8.48
N ARG A 16 0.55 15.45 -8.85
CA ARG A 16 1.11 16.46 -7.93
C ARG A 16 0.10 17.46 -7.42
N SER A 17 -0.85 17.87 -8.26
CA SER A 17 -1.91 18.79 -7.84
C SER A 17 -3.05 18.09 -7.08
N ASN A 18 -3.24 16.78 -7.29
CA ASN A 18 -4.35 15.99 -6.74
C ASN A 18 -3.89 14.83 -5.84
N LYS A 19 -2.76 14.99 -5.13
CA LYS A 19 -2.09 13.93 -4.34
C LYS A 19 -3.04 13.11 -3.46
N LYS A 20 -3.88 13.81 -2.69
CA LYS A 20 -4.81 13.17 -1.75
C LYS A 20 -5.88 12.34 -2.47
N MET A 21 -6.41 12.85 -3.58
CA MET A 21 -7.44 12.13 -4.35
C MET A 21 -6.83 10.91 -5.07
N ALA A 22 -5.60 11.02 -5.55
CA ALA A 22 -4.89 9.90 -6.19
C ALA A 22 -4.55 8.79 -5.19
N GLU A 23 -4.09 9.15 -3.98
CA GLU A 23 -3.90 8.22 -2.88
C GLU A 23 -5.21 7.51 -2.47
N GLN A 24 -6.29 8.27 -2.33
CA GLN A 24 -7.61 7.72 -2.02
C GLN A 24 -8.11 6.78 -3.11
N PHE A 25 -7.92 7.14 -4.38
CA PHE A 25 -8.28 6.29 -5.52
C PHE A 25 -7.53 4.96 -5.49
N ILE A 26 -6.20 4.97 -5.35
CA ILE A 26 -5.41 3.73 -5.28
C ILE A 26 -5.84 2.86 -4.10
N THR A 27 -6.02 3.47 -2.92
CA THR A 27 -6.44 2.75 -1.72
C THR A 27 -7.79 2.08 -1.95
N HIS A 28 -8.73 2.80 -2.54
CA HIS A 28 -10.06 2.29 -2.84
C HIS A 28 -10.01 1.17 -3.89
N LEU A 29 -9.25 1.36 -4.97
CA LEU A 29 -9.08 0.35 -6.02
C LEU A 29 -8.54 -0.97 -5.46
N ILE A 30 -7.46 -0.90 -4.66
CA ILE A 30 -6.86 -2.08 -4.04
C ILE A 30 -7.84 -2.76 -3.07
N ASN A 31 -8.53 -1.99 -2.24
CA ASN A 31 -9.54 -2.55 -1.33
C ASN A 31 -10.67 -3.26 -2.08
N LEU A 32 -11.14 -2.71 -3.21
CA LEU A 32 -12.18 -3.34 -4.03
C LEU A 32 -11.70 -4.68 -4.60
N ILE A 33 -10.46 -4.72 -5.10
CA ILE A 33 -9.86 -5.95 -5.62
C ILE A 33 -9.77 -7.00 -4.50
N GLU A 34 -9.32 -6.64 -3.32
CA GLU A 34 -9.14 -7.60 -2.21
C GLU A 34 -10.47 -8.09 -1.61
N THR A 35 -11.49 -7.24 -1.56
CA THR A 35 -12.72 -7.53 -0.80
C THR A 35 -13.89 -7.98 -1.64
N GLN A 36 -13.94 -7.58 -2.92
CA GLN A 36 -15.09 -7.81 -3.80
C GLN A 36 -14.74 -8.70 -4.99
N TRP A 37 -13.46 -8.94 -5.22
CA TRP A 37 -13.03 -9.84 -6.28
C TRP A 37 -12.71 -11.20 -5.66
N ASP A 38 -13.52 -12.22 -6.00
CA ASP A 38 -13.33 -13.63 -5.59
C ASP A 38 -12.07 -14.30 -6.18
N TYR A 39 -11.16 -13.51 -6.71
CA TYR A 39 -9.94 -13.95 -7.37
C TYR A 39 -8.78 -13.58 -6.46
N GLU A 40 -8.00 -14.58 -6.07
CA GLU A 40 -6.78 -14.35 -5.32
C GLU A 40 -5.88 -13.47 -6.19
N PHE A 41 -5.68 -12.21 -5.78
CA PHE A 41 -4.93 -11.24 -6.57
C PHE A 41 -3.49 -11.74 -6.71
N GLU A 42 -3.21 -12.37 -7.85
CA GLU A 42 -2.01 -13.17 -8.00
C GLU A 42 -0.77 -12.33 -7.82
N LEU A 43 0.20 -12.91 -7.11
CA LEU A 43 1.51 -12.33 -6.82
C LEU A 43 2.15 -11.70 -8.07
N MET A 44 2.09 -12.39 -9.21
CA MET A 44 2.65 -11.88 -10.47
C MET A 44 1.91 -10.65 -10.99
N ALA A 45 0.58 -10.59 -10.83
CA ALA A 45 -0.19 -9.43 -11.22
C ALA A 45 0.17 -8.19 -10.38
N VAL A 46 0.34 -8.37 -9.06
CA VAL A 46 0.80 -7.30 -8.14
C VAL A 46 2.17 -6.78 -8.55
N LEU A 47 3.13 -7.68 -8.77
CA LEU A 47 4.50 -7.32 -9.11
C LEU A 47 4.56 -6.57 -10.45
N GLY A 48 3.85 -7.06 -11.46
CA GLY A 48 3.74 -6.41 -12.76
C GLY A 48 3.12 -5.02 -12.65
N PHE A 49 2.04 -4.88 -11.87
CA PHE A 49 1.38 -3.60 -11.65
C PHE A 49 2.30 -2.57 -10.97
N ILE A 50 3.01 -2.96 -9.90
CA ILE A 50 3.98 -2.08 -9.23
C ILE A 50 5.08 -1.64 -10.20
N LYS A 51 5.65 -2.58 -10.95
CA LYS A 51 6.72 -2.30 -11.94
C LYS A 51 6.29 -1.25 -12.94
N ASP A 52 5.17 -1.47 -13.63
CA ASP A 52 4.78 -0.60 -14.73
C ASP A 52 4.21 0.73 -14.23
N LEU A 53 3.60 0.76 -13.05
CA LEU A 53 3.20 2.02 -12.43
C LEU A 53 4.42 2.86 -12.02
N TYR A 54 5.48 2.22 -11.51
CA TYR A 54 6.75 2.91 -11.21
C TYR A 54 7.38 3.48 -12.48
N LEU A 55 7.49 2.68 -13.55
CA LEU A 55 8.03 3.15 -14.83
C LEU A 55 7.18 4.29 -15.42
N PHE A 56 5.86 4.21 -15.32
CA PHE A 56 4.96 5.30 -15.70
C PHE A 56 5.24 6.58 -14.89
N ALA A 57 5.47 6.45 -13.59
CA ALA A 57 5.80 7.58 -12.71
C ALA A 57 7.14 8.22 -13.07
N GLU A 58 8.17 7.42 -13.36
CA GLU A 58 9.48 7.91 -13.80
C GLU A 58 9.39 8.64 -15.15
N ASN A 59 8.66 8.07 -16.12
CA ASN A 59 8.46 8.67 -17.43
C ASN A 59 7.67 9.99 -17.36
N ASN A 60 6.85 10.17 -16.32
CA ASN A 60 6.06 11.37 -16.11
C ASN A 60 6.60 12.25 -14.96
N GLN A 61 7.84 12.05 -14.52
CA GLN A 61 8.39 12.77 -13.36
C GLN A 61 8.45 14.30 -13.49
N TYR A 62 8.28 14.88 -14.68
CA TYR A 62 8.25 16.34 -14.87
C TYR A 62 6.86 16.87 -15.22
N ARG A 63 5.88 15.99 -15.34
CA ARG A 63 4.51 16.30 -15.72
C ARG A 63 3.60 16.11 -14.52
N ASP A 64 2.63 17.01 -14.37
CA ASP A 64 1.53 16.80 -13.45
C ASP A 64 0.42 16.05 -14.20
N VAL A 65 0.29 14.76 -13.93
CA VAL A 65 -0.71 13.91 -14.58
C VAL A 65 -2.06 14.13 -13.91
N SER A 66 -3.12 14.22 -14.71
CA SER A 66 -4.48 14.40 -14.20
C SER A 66 -4.96 13.13 -13.47
N LEU A 67 -5.91 13.28 -12.53
CA LEU A 67 -6.49 12.13 -11.84
C LEU A 67 -7.20 11.16 -12.81
N SER A 68 -7.85 11.69 -13.85
CA SER A 68 -8.50 10.88 -14.90
C SER A 68 -7.50 10.04 -15.68
N GLU A 69 -6.41 10.65 -16.14
CA GLU A 69 -5.37 9.92 -16.86
C GLU A 69 -4.71 8.87 -15.97
N PHE A 70 -4.35 9.23 -14.74
CA PHE A 70 -3.75 8.29 -13.79
C PHE A 70 -4.66 7.11 -13.46
N SER A 71 -5.94 7.36 -13.16
CA SER A 71 -6.90 6.30 -12.80
C SER A 71 -7.18 5.35 -13.96
N ARG A 72 -7.24 5.85 -15.20
CA ARG A 72 -7.33 5.02 -16.41
C ARG A 72 -6.08 4.16 -16.60
N VAL A 73 -4.90 4.74 -16.42
CA VAL A 73 -3.63 3.98 -16.47
C VAL A 73 -3.64 2.86 -15.43
N CYS A 74 -4.02 3.14 -14.18
CA CYS A 74 -4.11 2.12 -13.14
C CYS A 74 -5.12 1.01 -13.50
N MET A 75 -6.30 1.37 -14.02
CA MET A 75 -7.31 0.40 -14.45
C MET A 75 -6.78 -0.48 -15.60
N GLY A 76 -6.14 0.11 -16.61
CA GLY A 76 -5.58 -0.65 -17.72
C GLY A 76 -4.42 -1.56 -17.30
N LEU A 77 -3.51 -1.07 -16.45
CA LEU A 77 -2.42 -1.90 -15.90
C LEU A 77 -2.96 -3.07 -15.09
N LEU A 78 -3.99 -2.84 -14.27
CA LEU A 78 -4.66 -3.90 -13.53
C LEU A 78 -5.24 -4.97 -14.47
N ILE A 79 -5.99 -4.56 -15.50
CA ILE A 79 -6.56 -5.48 -16.50
C ILE A 79 -5.46 -6.33 -17.15
N LEU A 80 -4.40 -5.68 -17.63
CA LEU A 80 -3.33 -6.35 -18.36
C LEU A 80 -2.57 -7.34 -17.50
N HIS A 81 -2.19 -6.96 -16.28
CA HIS A 81 -1.39 -7.81 -15.40
C HIS A 81 -2.17 -8.95 -14.76
N VAL A 82 -3.45 -8.76 -14.46
CA VAL A 82 -4.31 -9.87 -14.02
C VAL A 82 -4.52 -10.87 -15.15
N LYS A 83 -4.78 -10.39 -16.38
CA LYS A 83 -4.90 -11.28 -17.56
C LYS A 83 -3.61 -12.00 -17.90
N TYR A 84 -2.45 -11.37 -17.67
CA TYR A 84 -1.14 -11.99 -17.89
C TYR A 84 -0.84 -13.05 -16.83
N ALA A 85 -1.28 -12.86 -15.59
CA ALA A 85 -1.04 -13.81 -14.52
C ALA A 85 -1.90 -15.09 -14.68
N ASP A 86 -3.12 -14.96 -15.19
CA ASP A 86 -4.01 -16.08 -15.51
C ASP A 86 -4.48 -16.06 -16.96
N ASP A 87 -3.69 -16.78 -17.77
CA ASP A 87 -3.76 -16.82 -19.23
C ASP A 87 -5.09 -17.31 -19.81
N TYR A 88 -6.04 -17.84 -19.01
CA TYR A 88 -7.22 -18.53 -19.58
C TYR A 88 -8.58 -18.22 -18.95
N VAL A 89 -8.66 -17.49 -17.83
CA VAL A 89 -9.95 -17.26 -17.15
C VAL A 89 -10.43 -15.81 -17.26
N VAL A 90 -9.52 -14.83 -17.16
CA VAL A 90 -9.93 -13.43 -16.95
C VAL A 90 -10.22 -12.69 -18.25
N ARG A 91 -11.40 -12.09 -18.32
CA ARG A 91 -11.87 -11.23 -19.42
C ARG A 91 -11.98 -9.80 -18.96
N VAL A 92 -11.88 -8.86 -19.91
CA VAL A 92 -12.10 -7.42 -19.65
C VAL A 92 -13.48 -7.14 -19.07
N SER A 93 -14.49 -7.95 -19.41
CA SER A 93 -15.83 -7.87 -18.84
C SER A 93 -15.88 -8.07 -17.34
N ASP A 94 -14.88 -8.74 -16.77
CA ASP A 94 -14.85 -9.10 -15.35
C ASP A 94 -14.49 -7.88 -14.49
N PHE A 95 -13.93 -6.83 -15.10
CA PHE A 95 -13.63 -5.54 -14.47
C PHE A 95 -14.81 -4.55 -14.49
N ILE A 96 -15.94 -4.92 -15.11
CA ILE A 96 -17.14 -4.06 -15.15
C ILE A 96 -17.64 -3.69 -13.74
N PRO A 97 -17.70 -4.61 -12.75
CA PRO A 97 -18.08 -4.25 -11.39
C PRO A 97 -17.20 -3.15 -10.78
N LEU A 98 -15.87 -3.19 -10.98
CA LEU A 98 -14.97 -2.12 -10.52
C LEU A 98 -15.25 -0.79 -11.23
N CYS A 99 -15.50 -0.83 -12.53
CA CYS A 99 -15.86 0.36 -13.31
C CYS A 99 -17.22 0.93 -12.88
N LYS A 100 -18.09 0.09 -12.30
CA LYS A 100 -19.33 0.46 -11.63
C LYS A 100 -19.17 0.79 -10.15
N ASP A 101 -17.97 1.05 -9.66
CA ASP A 101 -17.81 1.72 -8.38
C ASP A 101 -17.84 3.25 -8.59
N GLU A 102 -18.56 3.97 -7.72
CA GLU A 102 -18.76 5.42 -7.86
C GLU A 102 -17.44 6.20 -7.79
N VAL A 103 -16.52 5.78 -6.92
CA VAL A 103 -15.21 6.42 -6.74
C VAL A 103 -14.34 6.16 -7.97
N ILE A 104 -14.30 4.91 -8.45
CA ILE A 104 -13.53 4.52 -9.62
C ILE A 104 -14.04 5.23 -10.88
N PHE A 105 -15.35 5.21 -11.10
CA PHE A 105 -15.99 5.86 -12.24
C PHE A 105 -15.73 7.37 -12.27
N THR A 106 -15.91 8.03 -11.12
CA THR A 106 -15.70 9.48 -10.99
C THR A 106 -14.24 9.84 -11.21
N ALA A 107 -13.30 9.05 -10.68
CA ALA A 107 -11.88 9.29 -10.85
C ALA A 107 -11.45 9.22 -12.33
N MET A 108 -11.98 8.26 -13.09
CA MET A 108 -11.66 8.08 -14.52
C MET A 108 -12.28 9.15 -15.43
N ASP A 109 -13.22 9.95 -14.94
CA ASP A 109 -13.94 10.99 -15.70
C ASP A 109 -14.50 10.47 -17.03
N ILE A 110 -15.12 9.27 -17.01
CA ILE A 110 -15.68 8.62 -18.21
C ILE A 110 -17.13 9.05 -18.49
N GLN A 111 -17.66 10.04 -17.77
CA GLN A 111 -19.05 10.48 -17.92
C GLN A 111 -19.35 11.01 -19.32
N ASN A 112 -18.44 11.80 -19.88
CA ASN A 112 -18.63 12.36 -21.22
C ASN A 112 -18.62 11.27 -22.29
N GLU A 113 -17.73 10.29 -22.20
CA GLU A 113 -17.70 9.14 -23.12
C GLU A 113 -18.96 8.29 -23.02
N VAL A 114 -19.47 8.08 -21.80
CA VAL A 114 -20.75 7.40 -21.59
C VAL A 114 -21.89 8.17 -22.25
N ASN A 115 -21.96 9.48 -22.05
CA ASN A 115 -22.98 10.35 -22.66
C ASN A 115 -22.91 10.33 -24.19
N GLU A 116 -21.70 10.40 -24.77
CA GLU A 116 -21.48 10.30 -26.21
C GLU A 116 -21.96 8.96 -26.76
N LEU A 117 -21.61 7.86 -26.09
CA LEU A 117 -22.03 6.51 -26.49
C LEU A 117 -23.55 6.30 -26.40
N ILE A 118 -24.21 6.92 -25.41
CA ILE A 118 -25.69 6.93 -25.31
C ILE A 118 -26.28 7.75 -26.47
N SER A 119 -25.78 8.96 -26.70
CA SER A 119 -26.32 9.88 -27.71
C SER A 119 -26.16 9.36 -29.14
N GLY A 120 -25.10 8.61 -29.43
CA GLY A 120 -24.90 7.94 -30.71
C GLY A 120 -25.87 6.79 -30.98
N ILE A 121 -26.60 6.31 -29.97
CA ILE A 121 -27.60 5.24 -30.08
C ILE A 121 -29.03 5.79 -30.00
N TYR A 122 -29.24 6.86 -29.22
CA TYR A 122 -30.52 7.54 -29.08
C TYR A 122 -30.46 8.90 -29.78
N THR A 123 -30.76 8.93 -31.09
CA THR A 123 -30.80 10.17 -31.89
C THR A 123 -31.97 11.11 -31.57
N GLU A 124 -32.75 10.88 -30.51
CA GLU A 124 -33.94 11.67 -30.22
C GLU A 124 -34.12 11.93 -28.71
N THR A 125 -33.28 12.77 -28.12
CA THR A 125 -33.70 13.91 -27.27
C THR A 125 -32.48 14.62 -26.68
N PRO A 126 -32.40 15.96 -26.76
CA PRO A 126 -31.35 16.71 -26.09
C PRO A 126 -31.62 16.72 -24.58
N LEU A 127 -30.69 16.13 -23.81
CA LEU A 127 -30.71 16.24 -22.35
C LEU A 127 -30.48 17.70 -21.96
N LYS A 128 -31.53 18.32 -21.41
CA LYS A 128 -31.50 19.67 -20.85
C LYS A 128 -30.92 19.67 -19.43
N ASP A 129 -30.19 20.75 -19.16
CA ASP A 129 -29.80 21.35 -17.89
C ASP A 129 -28.90 20.54 -16.92
N THR A 130 -27.73 21.14 -16.68
CA THR A 130 -26.59 20.63 -15.92
C THR A 130 -26.79 20.51 -14.40
N ASP A 131 -27.86 21.09 -13.84
CA ASP A 131 -28.05 21.16 -12.38
C ASP A 131 -28.86 19.99 -11.78
N GLN A 132 -29.45 19.14 -12.63
CA GLN A 132 -30.25 17.98 -12.22
C GLN A 132 -29.46 16.65 -12.25
N LEU A 133 -28.16 16.71 -12.58
CA LEU A 133 -27.32 15.54 -12.85
C LEU A 133 -26.96 14.68 -11.64
N SER A 134 -26.87 15.23 -10.42
CA SER A 134 -26.33 14.43 -9.29
C SER A 134 -27.32 13.39 -8.74
N ARG A 135 -28.64 13.63 -8.81
CA ARG A 135 -29.67 12.65 -8.40
C ARG A 135 -30.04 11.66 -9.51
N ASP A 136 -29.81 12.02 -10.77
CA ASP A 136 -30.02 11.13 -11.91
C ASP A 136 -28.78 10.27 -12.22
N PHE A 137 -27.61 10.61 -11.66
CA PHE A 137 -26.36 9.86 -11.81
C PHE A 137 -26.47 8.41 -11.31
N GLN A 138 -26.97 8.19 -10.09
CA GLN A 138 -27.17 6.83 -9.55
C GLN A 138 -28.18 6.01 -10.38
N LYS A 139 -29.16 6.65 -11.02
CA LYS A 139 -30.14 5.97 -11.88
C LYS A 139 -29.58 5.64 -13.26
N LEU A 140 -28.81 6.55 -13.86
CA LEU A 140 -28.08 6.32 -15.12
C LEU A 140 -27.07 5.18 -14.99
N PHE A 141 -26.40 5.13 -13.84
CA PHE A 141 -25.35 4.17 -13.54
C PHE A 141 -25.84 2.73 -13.37
N VAL A 142 -26.96 2.53 -12.67
CA VAL A 142 -27.59 1.20 -12.50
C VAL A 142 -28.26 0.72 -13.79
N SER A 143 -28.73 1.64 -14.64
CA SER A 143 -29.42 1.32 -15.89
C SER A 143 -28.51 1.18 -17.11
N LEU A 144 -27.23 1.56 -17.01
CA LEU A 144 -26.30 1.51 -18.14
C LEU A 144 -25.99 0.05 -18.54
N PRO A 145 -26.25 -0.35 -19.79
CA PRO A 145 -25.89 -1.67 -20.28
C PRO A 145 -24.39 -1.96 -20.17
N ASN A 146 -24.03 -3.16 -19.68
CA ASN A 146 -22.63 -3.62 -19.54
C ASN A 146 -21.78 -3.47 -20.81
N LYS A 147 -22.40 -3.50 -22.00
CA LYS A 147 -21.70 -3.30 -23.29
C LYS A 147 -20.98 -1.95 -23.38
N PHE A 148 -21.46 -0.91 -22.71
CA PHE A 148 -20.82 0.42 -22.72
C PHE A 148 -19.56 0.42 -21.87
N PHE A 149 -19.66 -0.07 -20.64
CA PHE A 149 -18.50 -0.25 -19.77
C PHE A 149 -17.45 -1.15 -20.40
N LEU A 150 -17.88 -2.25 -21.04
CA LEU A 150 -16.97 -3.12 -21.77
C LEU A 150 -16.20 -2.37 -22.87
N LYS A 151 -16.88 -1.50 -23.64
CA LYS A 151 -16.23 -0.71 -24.70
C LYS A 151 -15.21 0.28 -24.13
N ILE A 152 -15.54 0.94 -23.01
CA ILE A 152 -14.63 1.86 -22.32
C ILE A 152 -13.41 1.11 -21.78
N LEU A 153 -13.63 -0.01 -21.08
CA LEU A 153 -12.55 -0.82 -20.51
C LEU A 153 -11.63 -1.40 -21.60
N LEU A 154 -12.19 -1.84 -22.74
CA LEU A 154 -11.40 -2.25 -23.90
C LEU A 154 -10.59 -1.07 -24.48
N GLY A 155 -11.14 0.14 -24.50
CA GLY A 155 -10.41 1.34 -24.90
C GLY A 155 -9.21 1.61 -24.00
N ILE A 156 -9.45 1.61 -22.68
CA ILE A 156 -8.42 1.82 -21.65
C ILE A 156 -7.34 0.73 -21.72
N GLU A 157 -7.74 -0.54 -21.79
CA GLU A 157 -6.79 -1.67 -21.91
C GLU A 157 -5.87 -1.48 -23.11
N ASN A 158 -6.44 -1.20 -24.30
CA ASN A 158 -5.66 -1.02 -25.50
C ASN A 158 -4.71 0.18 -25.37
N GLU A 159 -5.21 1.33 -24.90
CA GLU A 159 -4.39 2.53 -24.71
C GLU A 159 -3.16 2.24 -23.82
N VAL A 160 -3.38 1.58 -22.68
CA VAL A 160 -2.29 1.22 -21.77
C VAL A 160 -1.36 0.18 -22.39
N PHE A 161 -1.89 -0.81 -23.13
CA PHE A 161 -1.07 -1.80 -23.82
C PHE A 161 -0.15 -1.18 -24.88
N TRP A 162 -0.66 -0.19 -25.62
CA TRP A 162 0.15 0.62 -26.55
C TRP A 162 1.24 1.40 -25.82
N ASN A 163 0.94 2.00 -24.66
CA ASN A 163 1.91 2.73 -23.85
C ASN A 163 3.00 1.82 -23.23
N LEU A 164 2.74 0.52 -23.15
CA LEU A 164 3.72 -0.51 -22.73
C LEU A 164 4.47 -1.12 -23.93
N ASP A 165 4.42 -0.50 -25.11
CA ASP A 165 5.00 -1.03 -26.35
C ASP A 165 4.54 -2.48 -26.66
N HIS A 166 3.30 -2.81 -26.29
CA HIS A 166 2.70 -4.14 -26.43
C HIS A 166 3.44 -5.25 -25.67
N ASN A 167 4.17 -4.90 -24.62
CA ASN A 167 4.91 -5.85 -23.81
C ASN A 167 4.42 -5.85 -22.36
N VAL A 168 3.51 -6.76 -22.06
CA VAL A 168 3.10 -7.06 -20.68
C VAL A 168 3.92 -8.25 -20.22
N SER A 169 4.84 -8.01 -19.30
CA SER A 169 5.65 -9.06 -18.69
C SER A 169 6.15 -8.64 -17.32
N VAL A 170 6.34 -9.63 -16.47
CA VAL A 170 6.96 -9.47 -15.16
C VAL A 170 8.43 -9.88 -15.27
N ASN A 171 9.24 -8.98 -15.86
CA ASN A 171 10.66 -9.22 -16.01
C ASN A 171 11.37 -9.05 -14.66
N VAL A 172 12.00 -10.12 -14.17
CA VAL A 172 12.66 -10.16 -12.86
C VAL A 172 13.80 -9.13 -12.76
N ASP A 173 14.61 -8.95 -13.81
CA ASP A 173 15.71 -7.96 -13.79
C ASP A 173 15.18 -6.54 -13.63
N GLN A 174 14.05 -6.23 -14.29
CA GLN A 174 13.38 -4.93 -14.14
C GLN A 174 12.78 -4.77 -12.75
N LEU A 175 12.14 -5.81 -12.22
CA LEU A 175 11.59 -5.79 -10.86
C LEU A 175 12.66 -5.51 -9.81
N ILE A 176 13.80 -6.20 -9.90
CA ILE A 176 14.94 -5.99 -9.01
C ILE A 176 15.36 -4.52 -9.03
N LEU A 177 15.49 -3.94 -10.23
CA LEU A 177 15.84 -2.53 -10.38
C LEU A 177 14.77 -1.61 -9.77
N VAL A 178 13.50 -1.84 -10.05
CA VAL A 178 12.39 -1.06 -9.48
C VAL A 178 12.39 -1.15 -7.95
N PHE A 179 12.50 -2.34 -7.37
CA PHE A 179 12.48 -2.51 -5.92
C PHE A 179 13.70 -1.89 -5.24
N ARG A 180 14.89 -1.97 -5.83
CA ARG A 180 16.07 -1.25 -5.30
C ARG A 180 15.82 0.26 -5.23
N MET A 181 15.18 0.83 -6.26
CA MET A 181 14.82 2.24 -6.26
C MET A 181 13.75 2.56 -5.21
N LEU A 182 12.70 1.73 -5.10
CA LEU A 182 11.64 1.90 -4.11
C LEU A 182 12.17 1.80 -2.67
N ILE A 183 13.11 0.88 -2.39
CA ILE A 183 13.78 0.76 -1.08
C ILE A 183 14.55 2.05 -0.76
N ALA A 184 15.25 2.62 -1.74
CA ALA A 184 16.00 3.85 -1.56
C ALA A 184 15.11 5.09 -1.35
N GLU A 185 13.89 5.08 -1.91
CA GLU A 185 12.90 6.15 -1.77
C GLU A 185 12.01 6.00 -0.52
N ALA A 186 12.00 4.83 0.11
CA ALA A 186 11.13 4.51 1.24
C ALA A 186 11.48 5.34 2.50
N SER A 187 10.44 5.81 3.20
CA SER A 187 10.60 6.49 4.49
C SER A 187 11.09 5.54 5.60
N ASP A 188 10.73 4.26 5.51
CA ASP A 188 11.20 3.19 6.39
C ASP A 188 11.68 2.01 5.51
N PRO A 189 12.97 2.01 5.10
CA PRO A 189 13.51 0.98 4.21
C PRO A 189 13.48 -0.42 4.83
N HIS A 190 13.64 -0.54 6.16
CA HIS A 190 13.61 -1.85 6.82
C HIS A 190 12.21 -2.45 6.74
N GLN A 191 11.18 -1.69 7.11
CA GLN A 191 9.80 -2.16 7.03
C GLN A 191 9.43 -2.59 5.60
N PHE A 192 9.83 -1.81 4.60
CA PHE A 192 9.63 -2.17 3.20
C PHE A 192 10.31 -3.50 2.83
N VAL A 193 11.59 -3.65 3.18
CA VAL A 193 12.36 -4.86 2.85
C VAL A 193 11.77 -6.09 3.52
N SER A 194 11.42 -6.02 4.81
CA SER A 194 10.80 -7.13 5.54
C SER A 194 9.47 -7.56 4.92
N GLN A 195 8.62 -6.60 4.51
CA GLN A 195 7.33 -6.89 3.89
C GLN A 195 7.50 -7.46 2.47
N LEU A 196 8.43 -6.93 1.69
CA LEU A 196 8.74 -7.44 0.36
C LEU A 196 9.31 -8.86 0.44
N LEU A 197 10.22 -9.12 1.39
CA LEU A 197 10.76 -10.46 1.64
C LEU A 197 9.65 -11.47 1.91
N PHE A 198 8.80 -11.18 2.90
CA PHE A 198 7.66 -12.04 3.23
C PHE A 198 6.78 -12.35 2.01
N PHE A 199 6.54 -11.35 1.16
CA PHE A 199 5.75 -11.52 -0.05
C PHE A 199 6.45 -12.38 -1.12
N LEU A 200 7.75 -12.21 -1.28
CA LEU A 200 8.55 -12.95 -2.27
C LEU A 200 8.94 -14.36 -1.81
N GLU A 201 8.83 -14.70 -0.51
CA GLU A 201 9.09 -16.05 -0.01
C GLU A 201 8.25 -17.12 -0.71
N ALA A 202 7.03 -16.78 -1.14
CA ALA A 202 6.18 -17.68 -1.92
C ALA A 202 6.74 -18.03 -3.32
N LEU A 203 7.75 -17.29 -3.79
CA LEU A 203 8.47 -17.53 -5.06
C LEU A 203 9.84 -18.18 -4.86
N GLU A 204 10.27 -18.41 -3.61
CA GLU A 204 11.55 -19.05 -3.35
C GLU A 204 11.60 -20.43 -4.02
N LYS A 205 12.71 -20.74 -4.70
CA LYS A 205 12.99 -21.95 -5.48
C LYS A 205 12.13 -22.13 -6.72
N LYS A 206 11.32 -21.14 -7.10
CA LYS A 206 10.57 -21.17 -8.36
C LYS A 206 11.36 -20.61 -9.54
N ASP A 207 12.28 -19.67 -9.28
CA ASP A 207 13.11 -19.02 -10.29
C ASP A 207 14.44 -18.56 -9.67
N GLU A 208 15.55 -18.86 -10.34
CA GLU A 208 16.91 -18.60 -9.85
C GLU A 208 17.18 -17.10 -9.62
N LYS A 209 16.59 -16.21 -10.43
CA LYS A 209 16.77 -14.77 -10.28
C LYS A 209 15.98 -14.22 -9.11
N PHE A 210 14.78 -14.76 -8.85
CA PHE A 210 14.05 -14.43 -7.64
C PHE A 210 14.81 -14.92 -6.39
N ASP A 211 15.43 -16.09 -6.45
CA ASP A 211 16.25 -16.60 -5.34
C ASP A 211 17.46 -15.70 -5.06
N GLU A 212 18.17 -15.25 -6.10
CA GLU A 212 19.28 -14.30 -5.97
C GLU A 212 18.79 -12.98 -5.35
N PHE A 213 17.65 -12.46 -5.81
CA PHE A 213 17.09 -11.23 -5.27
C PHE A 213 16.62 -11.36 -3.82
N ILE A 214 15.95 -12.45 -3.45
CA ILE A 214 15.54 -12.72 -2.06
C ILE A 214 16.77 -12.81 -1.16
N PHE A 215 17.85 -13.44 -1.62
CA PHE A 215 19.11 -13.50 -0.89
C PHE A 215 19.71 -12.09 -0.66
N GLU A 216 19.72 -11.23 -1.69
CA GLU A 216 20.16 -9.84 -1.55
C GLU A 216 19.29 -9.04 -0.58
N LEU A 217 17.96 -9.21 -0.64
CA LEU A 217 17.03 -8.55 0.26
C LEU A 217 17.24 -8.96 1.72
N ARG A 218 17.49 -10.25 2.00
CA ARG A 218 17.83 -10.72 3.36
C ARG A 218 19.09 -10.06 3.89
N LYS A 219 20.12 -9.93 3.04
CA LYS A 219 21.34 -9.21 3.40
C LYS A 219 21.07 -7.73 3.69
N ASN A 220 20.25 -7.08 2.86
CA ASN A 220 19.87 -5.68 3.09
C ASN A 220 19.08 -5.53 4.40
N GLU A 221 18.20 -6.47 4.73
CA GLU A 221 17.47 -6.49 6.00
C GLU A 221 18.44 -6.59 7.20
N GLU A 222 19.40 -7.52 7.14
CA GLU A 222 20.46 -7.66 8.14
C GLU A 222 21.30 -6.37 8.30
N ASP A 223 21.61 -5.70 7.20
CA ASP A 223 22.37 -4.43 7.19
C ASP A 223 21.55 -3.26 7.79
N LEU A 224 20.21 -3.29 7.65
CA LEU A 224 19.30 -2.28 8.20
C LEU A 224 18.91 -2.54 9.66
N LEU A 225 18.98 -3.79 10.14
CA LEU A 225 18.58 -4.18 11.49
C LEU A 225 19.26 -3.34 12.60
N PRO A 226 20.56 -3.02 12.56
CA PRO A 226 21.19 -2.18 13.59
C PRO A 226 20.54 -0.80 13.73
N LEU A 227 20.04 -0.22 12.65
CA LEU A 227 19.35 1.08 12.66
C LEU A 227 17.99 0.96 13.35
N VAL A 228 17.26 -0.12 13.08
CA VAL A 228 15.97 -0.42 13.74
C VAL A 228 16.16 -0.63 15.23
N ILE A 229 17.13 -1.44 15.63
CA ILE A 229 17.43 -1.70 17.04
C ILE A 229 17.84 -0.39 17.76
N HIS A 230 18.58 0.49 17.08
CA HIS A 230 18.91 1.80 17.61
C HIS A 230 17.66 2.67 17.82
N GLU A 231 16.74 2.71 16.86
CA GLU A 231 15.49 3.47 16.97
C GLU A 231 14.59 2.93 18.08
N ILE A 232 14.47 1.61 18.23
CA ILE A 232 13.76 0.99 19.37
C ILE A 232 14.36 1.46 20.70
N CYS A 233 15.70 1.47 20.79
CA CYS A 233 16.40 1.94 21.98
C CYS A 233 16.06 3.41 22.30
N LEU A 234 16.02 4.29 21.29
CA LEU A 234 15.64 5.70 21.47
C LEU A 234 14.20 5.86 21.99
N GLN A 235 13.25 5.08 21.47
CA GLN A 235 11.85 5.10 21.91
C GLN A 235 11.72 4.68 23.38
N LEU A 236 12.43 3.62 23.78
CA LEU A 236 12.45 3.17 25.17
C LEU A 236 13.12 4.21 26.10
N GLU A 237 14.20 4.85 25.65
CA GLU A 237 14.81 5.96 26.39
C GLU A 237 13.89 7.18 26.54
N GLU A 238 13.09 7.50 25.52
CA GLU A 238 12.10 8.57 25.59
C GLU A 238 11.00 8.27 26.62
N TYR A 239 10.51 7.03 26.65
CA TYR A 239 9.60 6.56 27.69
C TYR A 239 10.22 6.75 29.10
N LEU A 240 11.48 6.37 29.28
CA LEU A 240 12.22 6.56 30.55
C LEU A 240 12.39 8.04 30.93
N LYS A 241 12.51 8.96 29.96
CA LYS A 241 12.60 10.40 30.22
C LYS A 241 11.25 10.98 30.64
N LYS A 242 10.16 10.60 29.96
CA LYS A 242 8.79 11.06 30.27
C LYS A 242 8.33 10.61 31.65
N THR A 243 8.67 9.38 32.05
CA THR A 243 8.38 8.87 33.40
C THR A 243 9.15 9.64 34.48
N LYS A 244 10.44 9.96 34.27
CA LYS A 244 11.24 10.78 35.22
C LYS A 244 10.72 12.22 35.39
N SER A 245 10.20 12.84 34.32
CA SER A 245 9.65 14.20 34.39
C SER A 245 8.43 14.33 35.31
N HIS A 246 7.64 13.26 35.48
CA HIS A 246 6.46 13.26 36.34
C HIS A 246 6.78 13.08 37.83
N PHE A 247 8.00 12.66 38.19
CA PHE A 247 8.43 12.54 39.59
C PHE A 247 8.96 13.85 40.21
N ASN A 248 9.17 14.90 39.41
CA ASN A 248 9.71 16.18 39.89
C ASN A 248 8.65 17.18 40.40
N ILE A 249 7.37 16.81 40.40
CA ILE A 249 6.30 17.68 40.92
C ILE A 249 5.40 16.84 41.85
N HIS A 250 5.78 16.72 43.12
CA HIS A 250 4.92 16.87 44.30
C HIS A 250 5.60 16.30 45.54
N PHE A 251 6.04 17.21 46.42
CA PHE A 251 6.33 16.95 47.81
C PHE A 251 4.99 16.81 48.58
N PHE A 252 4.90 15.79 49.42
CA PHE A 252 3.88 15.43 50.44
C PHE A 252 2.78 14.38 50.11
N CYS A 253 2.80 13.35 50.98
CA CYS A 253 1.71 12.49 51.49
C CYS A 253 1.19 11.30 50.66
N CYS A 254 1.62 10.11 51.11
CA CYS A 254 0.93 8.82 51.15
C CYS A 254 -0.26 8.58 50.20
N LEU A 255 -0.02 7.83 49.10
CA LEU A 255 -0.74 6.61 48.65
C LEU A 255 -0.52 6.40 47.15
N ALA A 256 -0.41 5.11 46.78
CA ALA A 256 -0.16 4.55 45.45
C ALA A 256 1.28 4.72 44.92
N SER A 257 2.07 3.66 45.08
CA SER A 257 3.16 3.33 44.17
C SER A 257 2.64 3.34 42.74
N THR A 258 2.85 4.42 42.00
CA THR A 258 2.95 4.36 40.55
C THR A 258 4.15 3.47 40.27
N TYR A 259 3.91 2.17 40.10
CA TYR A 259 4.90 1.17 39.72
C TYR A 259 5.43 1.57 38.34
N GLY A 260 6.42 2.45 38.30
CA GLY A 260 7.10 2.78 37.07
C GLY A 260 7.92 1.56 36.66
N HIS A 261 7.59 0.97 35.51
CA HIS A 261 8.38 -0.09 34.85
C HIS A 261 9.78 0.39 34.39
N GLY A 262 10.25 1.53 34.89
CA GLY A 262 11.49 2.16 34.47
C GLY A 262 12.73 1.32 34.79
N ARG A 263 12.70 0.47 35.83
CA ARG A 263 13.83 -0.44 36.10
C ARG A 263 13.93 -1.50 35.00
N ASP A 264 12.83 -2.20 34.71
CA ASP A 264 12.80 -3.29 33.73
C ASP A 264 13.13 -2.76 32.32
N VAL A 265 12.56 -1.61 31.96
CA VAL A 265 12.88 -0.96 30.68
C VAL A 265 14.33 -0.47 30.63
N THR A 266 14.91 0.00 31.74
CA THR A 266 16.34 0.37 31.78
C THR A 266 17.22 -0.86 31.55
N GLU A 267 16.90 -2.00 32.15
CA GLU A 267 17.65 -3.25 31.93
C GLU A 267 17.61 -3.68 30.46
N ILE A 268 16.44 -3.59 29.81
CA ILE A 268 16.29 -3.89 28.37
C ILE A 268 17.16 -2.93 27.54
N VAL A 269 17.12 -1.63 27.81
CA VAL A 269 17.94 -0.62 27.11
C VAL A 269 19.44 -0.89 27.29
N GLU A 270 19.88 -1.28 28.48
CA GLU A 270 21.27 -1.64 28.75
C GLU A 270 21.69 -2.88 27.97
N LYS A 271 20.86 -3.92 27.94
CA LYS A 271 21.11 -5.13 27.14
C LYS A 271 21.19 -4.85 25.64
N ILE A 272 20.36 -3.94 25.12
CA ILE A 272 20.45 -3.48 23.71
C ILE A 272 21.80 -2.79 23.48
N LYS A 273 22.19 -1.84 24.35
CA LYS A 273 23.47 -1.11 24.24
C LYS A 273 24.70 -2.01 24.35
N GLN A 274 24.62 -3.06 25.17
CA GLN A 274 25.66 -4.08 25.32
C GLN A 274 25.66 -5.09 24.16
N LYS A 275 24.74 -4.96 23.20
CA LYS A 275 24.53 -5.88 22.08
C LYS A 275 24.18 -7.30 22.54
N GLU A 276 23.52 -7.45 23.68
CA GLU A 276 22.99 -8.73 24.15
C GLU A 276 21.61 -9.02 23.54
N LEU A 277 20.81 -7.98 23.28
CA LEU A 277 19.57 -8.05 22.52
C LEU A 277 19.81 -7.43 21.14
N LYS A 278 19.71 -8.24 20.07
CA LYS A 278 20.10 -7.85 18.70
C LYS A 278 18.99 -7.94 17.67
N ASP A 279 17.87 -8.56 18.01
CA ASP A 279 16.72 -8.75 17.15
C ASP A 279 15.45 -8.15 17.77
N VAL A 280 14.52 -7.75 16.92
CA VAL A 280 13.28 -7.08 17.32
C VAL A 280 12.40 -8.00 18.16
N ASP A 281 12.27 -9.26 17.77
CA ASP A 281 11.41 -10.23 18.45
C ASP A 281 11.83 -10.49 19.90
N SER A 282 13.13 -10.69 20.16
CA SER A 282 13.66 -10.85 21.52
C SER A 282 13.46 -9.60 22.37
N ILE A 283 13.55 -8.40 21.78
CA ILE A 283 13.27 -7.15 22.51
C ILE A 283 11.78 -7.07 22.87
N LEU A 284 10.89 -7.33 21.91
CA LEU A 284 9.45 -7.33 22.15
C LEU A 284 9.05 -8.39 23.18
N GLU A 285 9.60 -9.61 23.10
CA GLU A 285 9.36 -10.67 24.08
C GLU A 285 9.73 -10.23 25.50
N LYS A 286 10.88 -9.57 25.67
CA LYS A 286 11.28 -9.00 26.97
C LYS A 286 10.34 -7.91 27.45
N LEU A 287 9.83 -7.07 26.54
CA LEU A 287 8.87 -6.02 26.87
C LEU A 287 7.51 -6.60 27.29
N TYR A 288 7.01 -7.64 26.62
CA TYR A 288 5.79 -8.35 27.03
C TYR A 288 5.93 -9.11 28.34
N GLY A 289 7.16 -9.51 28.69
CA GLY A 289 7.47 -10.13 29.97
C GLY A 289 7.35 -9.18 31.18
N ILE A 290 7.16 -7.88 30.95
CA ILE A 290 6.94 -6.90 32.02
C ILE A 290 5.48 -7.01 32.51
N GLU A 291 5.29 -7.27 33.81
CA GLU A 291 3.96 -7.34 34.42
C GLU A 291 3.31 -5.95 34.52
N ILE A 292 2.55 -5.55 33.50
CA ILE A 292 1.81 -4.28 33.48
C ILE A 292 0.42 -4.47 34.10
N ILE A 293 0.22 -3.92 35.29
CA ILE A 293 -1.04 -4.05 36.04
C ILE A 293 -2.08 -3.02 35.59
N SER A 294 -1.64 -1.83 35.15
CA SER A 294 -2.51 -0.73 34.77
C SER A 294 -2.72 -0.67 33.26
N PRO A 295 -3.97 -0.75 32.76
CA PRO A 295 -4.25 -0.62 31.32
C PRO A 295 -4.02 0.81 30.78
N LYS A 296 -3.73 1.78 31.65
CA LYS A 296 -3.42 3.18 31.28
C LYS A 296 -1.92 3.48 31.29
N ASP A 297 -1.07 2.46 31.44
CA ASP A 297 0.37 2.66 31.41
C ASP A 297 0.84 3.02 30.00
N LYS A 298 1.63 4.08 29.88
CA LYS A 298 2.19 4.55 28.60
C LYS A 298 3.18 3.55 27.99
N LEU A 299 3.68 2.60 28.78
CA LEU A 299 4.48 1.50 28.26
C LEU A 299 3.66 0.62 27.31
N ILE A 300 2.35 0.45 27.56
CA ILE A 300 1.46 -0.26 26.64
C ILE A 300 1.43 0.43 25.29
N ASP A 301 1.24 1.75 25.27
CA ASP A 301 1.24 2.54 24.03
C ASP A 301 2.57 2.41 23.27
N THR A 302 3.69 2.38 24.02
CA THR A 302 5.03 2.22 23.45
C THR A 302 5.22 0.83 22.85
N ILE A 303 4.82 -0.23 23.56
CA ILE A 303 4.89 -1.61 23.06
C ILE A 303 4.02 -1.78 21.83
N GLN A 304 2.78 -1.27 21.85
CA GLN A 304 1.87 -1.33 20.70
C GLN A 304 2.41 -0.56 19.49
N PHE A 305 3.04 0.59 19.71
CA PHE A 305 3.69 1.34 18.63
C PHE A 305 4.86 0.54 18.01
N LEU A 306 5.75 -0.02 18.85
CA LEU A 306 6.89 -0.81 18.39
C LEU A 306 6.44 -2.10 17.68
N GLU A 307 5.43 -2.77 18.21
CA GLU A 307 4.80 -3.93 17.59
C GLU A 307 4.22 -3.53 16.22
N SER A 308 3.40 -2.49 16.16
CA SER A 308 2.79 -2.05 14.90
C SER A 308 3.79 -1.65 13.84
N LYS A 309 4.95 -1.12 14.25
CA LYS A 309 5.98 -0.62 13.34
C LYS A 309 6.94 -1.71 12.87
N TYR A 310 7.41 -2.57 13.77
CA TYR A 310 8.52 -3.49 13.50
C TYR A 310 8.15 -4.96 13.55
N ARG A 311 7.04 -5.32 14.19
CA ARG A 311 6.51 -6.66 14.05
C ARG A 311 5.80 -6.67 12.71
N THR A 312 6.24 -7.50 11.79
CA THR A 312 5.51 -7.79 10.56
C THR A 312 4.14 -8.28 11.01
N HIS A 313 3.11 -7.44 10.92
CA HIS A 313 1.75 -7.85 11.19
C HIS A 313 1.42 -8.94 10.18
N ILE A 314 1.53 -10.17 10.65
CA ILE A 314 0.82 -11.32 10.13
C ILE A 314 -0.65 -10.92 10.23
N CYS A 315 -1.18 -10.33 9.16
CA CYS A 315 -2.57 -10.54 8.85
C CYS A 315 -2.70 -12.06 8.74
N GLN A 316 -3.34 -12.64 9.76
CA GLN A 316 -3.80 -14.01 9.71
C GLN A 316 -4.56 -14.17 8.39
N ILE A 317 -4.03 -15.02 7.52
CA ILE A 317 -4.70 -15.52 6.32
C ILE A 317 -6.00 -16.21 6.73
#